data_AF-A0A4Y8C823-F1
#
_entry.id   AF-A0A4Y8C823-F1
#
_cell.length_a   1.000
_cell.length_b   1.000
_cell.length_c   1.000
_cell.angle_alpha   90.00
_cell.angle_beta   90.00
_cell.angle_gamma   90.00
#
_symmetry.space_group_name_H-M   'P 1'
#
loop_
_entity.id
_entity.type
_entity.pdbx_description
1 polymer ?
#
loop_
_entity_poly.entity_id
_entity_poly.type
_entity_poly.pdbx_seq_one_letter_code
_entity_poly.pdbx_strand_id
1 'polypeptide(L)'
;FEPIDFEHLRAVIEREKPDGVIVHFGGQTPLKFAKRLSAFGAKIIGTSARVIDMAEDRKKFAEFITKLGINQPKNSTAISVEEAVLKASDIGYPVLVRPSYVLGGRAMRVVN
;
A
#
# COMPACT_ATOMS: atom_id res chain seq x y z
N PHE A 1 -26.69 2.18 -7.15
CA PHE A 1 -25.27 1.81 -7.14
C PHE A 1 -24.46 3.04 -7.44
N GLU A 2 -23.52 3.41 -6.57
CA GLU A 2 -22.62 4.54 -6.81
C GLU A 2 -21.21 4.05 -7.18
N PRO A 3 -20.46 4.80 -8.02
CA PRO A 3 -19.06 4.52 -8.29
C PRO A 3 -18.21 4.53 -7.01
N ILE A 4 -17.20 3.66 -6.95
CA ILE A 4 -16.21 3.67 -5.85
C ILE A 4 -15.06 4.61 -6.25
N ASP A 5 -15.32 5.91 -6.19
CA ASP A 5 -14.32 6.97 -6.27
C ASP A 5 -14.39 7.89 -5.06
N PHE A 6 -13.39 8.76 -4.92
CA PHE A 6 -13.29 9.60 -3.73
C PHE A 6 -14.43 10.61 -3.59
N GLU A 7 -14.96 11.15 -4.68
CA GLU A 7 -16.01 12.18 -4.61
C GLU A 7 -17.34 11.58 -4.16
N HIS A 8 -17.71 10.42 -4.68
CA HIS A 8 -18.91 9.71 -4.25
C HIS A 8 -18.76 9.21 -2.79
N LEU A 9 -17.60 8.64 -2.43
CA LEU A 9 -17.34 8.23 -1.04
C LEU A 9 -17.45 9.41 -0.07
N ARG A 10 -16.90 10.57 -0.43
CA ARG A 10 -17.00 11.80 0.35
C ARG A 10 -18.45 12.24 0.52
N ALA A 11 -19.22 12.30 -0.58
CA ALA A 11 -20.63 12.70 -0.56
C ALA A 11 -21.47 11.80 0.35
N VAL A 12 -21.24 10.48 0.30
CA VAL A 12 -21.92 9.52 1.20
C VAL A 12 -21.54 9.76 2.66
N ILE A 13 -20.25 9.97 2.97
CA ILE A 13 -19.80 10.22 4.35
C ILE A 13 -20.35 11.53 4.91
N GLU A 14 -20.36 12.61 4.12
CA GLU A 14 -20.91 13.91 4.50
C GLU A 14 -22.42 13.84 4.76
N ARG A 15 -23.15 13.09 3.93
CA ARG A 15 -24.59 12.91 4.03
C ARG A 15 -24.98 12.02 5.20
N GLU A 16 -24.38 10.84 5.29
CA GLU A 16 -24.80 9.78 6.22
C GLU A 16 -24.14 9.91 7.61
N LYS A 17 -23.02 10.64 7.72
CA LYS A 17 -22.28 10.90 8.97
C LYS A 17 -22.04 9.64 9.82
N PRO A 18 -21.42 8.59 9.25
CA PRO A 18 -21.29 7.32 9.94
C PRO A 18 -20.36 7.42 11.16
N ASP A 19 -20.64 6.62 12.19
CA ASP A 19 -19.77 6.50 13.38
C ASP A 19 -18.39 5.92 13.08
N GLY A 20 -18.25 5.24 11.94
CA GLY A 20 -17.00 4.67 11.45
C GLY A 20 -17.10 4.14 10.02
N VAL A 21 -15.94 4.03 9.37
CA VAL A 21 -15.77 3.53 8.01
C VAL A 21 -14.85 2.29 8.02
N ILE A 22 -15.31 1.20 7.41
CA ILE A 22 -14.53 -0.03 7.24
C ILE A 22 -14.00 -0.10 5.80
N VAL A 23 -12.69 -0.25 5.64
CA VAL A 23 -12.03 -0.31 4.32
C VAL A 23 -11.39 -1.68 4.01
N HIS A 24 -11.50 -2.64 4.93
CA HIS A 24 -10.69 -3.87 4.92
C HIS A 24 -11.31 -5.00 4.09
N PHE A 25 -12.63 -4.98 3.88
CA PHE A 25 -13.37 -6.12 3.32
C PHE A 25 -13.63 -6.06 1.80
N GLY A 26 -13.10 -5.06 1.09
CA GLY A 26 -13.26 -4.95 -0.37
C GLY A 26 -11.97 -5.13 -1.18
N GLY A 27 -10.95 -5.75 -0.59
CA GLY A 27 -9.64 -5.92 -1.23
C GLY A 27 -8.92 -4.59 -1.46
N GLN A 28 -8.19 -4.48 -2.58
CA GLN A 28 -7.31 -3.32 -2.79
C GLN A 28 -8.05 -2.01 -3.08
N THR A 29 -9.25 -2.09 -3.66
CA THR A 29 -9.98 -0.90 -4.11
C THR A 29 -10.29 0.04 -2.95
N PRO A 30 -10.92 -0.40 -1.82
CA PRO A 30 -11.16 0.49 -0.69
C PRO A 30 -9.88 0.88 0.06
N LEU A 31 -8.89 -0.01 0.16
CA LEU A 31 -7.62 0.27 0.84
C LEU A 31 -6.88 1.47 0.22
N LYS A 32 -6.97 1.65 -1.10
CA LYS A 32 -6.40 2.81 -1.80
C LYS A 32 -6.99 4.15 -1.34
N PHE A 33 -8.23 4.16 -0.85
CA PHE A 33 -8.89 5.39 -0.38
C PHE A 33 -8.63 5.68 1.10
N ALA A 34 -8.14 4.71 1.89
CA ALA A 34 -7.98 4.84 3.34
C ALA A 34 -7.23 6.11 3.76
N LYS A 35 -6.13 6.44 3.07
CA LYS A 35 -5.34 7.64 3.36
C LYS A 35 -6.11 8.93 3.06
N ARG A 36 -6.77 9.01 1.90
CA ARG A 36 -7.56 10.20 1.50
C ARG A 36 -8.77 10.40 2.40
N LEU A 37 -9.48 9.32 2.73
CA LEU A 37 -10.63 9.33 3.64
C LEU A 37 -10.22 9.77 5.05
N SER A 38 -9.12 9.23 5.57
CA SER A 38 -8.61 9.65 6.88
C SER A 38 -8.17 11.12 6.88
N ALA A 39 -7.56 11.61 5.80
CA ALA A 39 -7.17 13.02 5.67
C ALA A 39 -8.37 13.96 5.54
N PHE A 40 -9.47 13.47 4.96
CA PHE A 40 -10.76 14.17 4.90
C PHE A 40 -11.48 14.22 6.28
N GLY A 41 -11.05 13.41 7.25
CA GLY A 41 -11.67 13.34 8.57
C GLY A 41 -12.62 12.17 8.76
N ALA A 42 -12.71 11.25 7.79
CA ALA A 42 -13.48 10.03 7.96
C ALA A 42 -12.85 9.15 9.05
N LYS A 43 -13.67 8.67 9.99
CA LYS A 43 -13.22 7.81 11.08
C LYS A 43 -13.09 6.37 10.62
N ILE A 44 -11.90 5.98 10.16
CA ILE A 44 -11.62 4.58 9.82
C ILE A 44 -11.55 3.75 11.11
N ILE A 45 -12.37 2.71 11.20
CA ILE A 45 -12.40 1.76 12.31
C ILE A 45 -11.67 0.46 11.93
N GLY A 46 -10.97 -0.15 12.89
CA GLY A 46 -10.06 -1.28 12.65
C GLY A 46 -8.62 -0.83 12.41
N THR A 47 -7.94 -1.43 11.44
CA THR A 47 -6.55 -1.06 11.10
C THR A 47 -6.52 0.34 10.51
N SER A 48 -5.81 1.27 11.17
CA SER A 48 -5.71 2.66 10.74
C SER A 48 -5.09 2.83 9.35
N ALA A 49 -5.43 3.94 8.67
CA ALA A 49 -4.84 4.31 7.37
C ALA A 49 -3.31 4.33 7.40
N ARG A 50 -2.71 4.78 8.52
CA ARG A 50 -1.25 4.80 8.71
C ARG A 50 -0.66 3.39 8.71
N VAL A 51 -1.32 2.43 9.37
CA VAL A 51 -0.84 1.04 9.42
C VAL A 51 -1.05 0.34 8.08
N ILE A 52 -2.15 0.63 7.38
CA ILE A 52 -2.36 0.16 5.99
C ILE A 52 -1.24 0.67 5.08
N ASP A 53 -0.95 1.98 5.09
CA ASP A 53 0.11 2.60 4.29
C ASP A 53 1.50 2.03 4.62
N MET A 54 1.80 1.78 5.90
CA MET A 54 3.04 1.11 6.33
C MET A 54 3.17 -0.31 5.77
N ALA A 55 2.08 -1.06 5.67
CA ALA A 55 2.09 -2.44 5.17
C ALA A 55 2.10 -2.54 3.63
N GLU A 56 1.41 -1.63 2.96
CA GLU A 56 1.27 -1.61 1.49
C GLU A 56 2.48 -0.98 0.78
N ASP A 57 3.19 -0.08 1.46
CA ASP A 57 4.42 0.55 0.98
C ASP A 57 5.63 -0.31 1.29
N ARG A 58 6.28 -0.84 0.25
CA ARG A 58 7.41 -1.77 0.40
C ARG A 58 8.59 -1.17 1.15
N LYS A 59 8.86 0.14 1.01
CA LYS A 59 9.95 0.80 1.72
C LYS A 59 9.64 0.87 3.21
N LYS A 60 8.45 1.36 3.57
CA LYS A 60 8.01 1.46 4.97
C LYS A 60 7.94 0.10 5.64
N PHE A 61 7.46 -0.91 4.92
CA PHE A 61 7.40 -2.27 5.42
C PHE A 61 8.81 -2.82 5.69
N ALA A 62 9.76 -2.67 4.75
CA ALA A 62 11.13 -3.11 4.95
C ALA A 62 11.79 -2.42 6.16
N GLU A 63 11.62 -1.10 6.30
CA GLU A 63 12.10 -0.32 7.45
C GLU A 63 11.47 -0.80 8.76
N PHE A 64 10.16 -1.07 8.76
CA PHE A 64 9.43 -1.59 9.92
C PHE A 64 9.96 -2.96 10.36
N ILE A 65 10.17 -3.89 9.43
CA ILE A 65 10.71 -5.22 9.68
C ILE A 65 12.15 -5.15 10.21
N THR A 66 12.99 -4.27 9.64
CA THR A 66 14.35 -4.02 10.15
C THR A 66 14.32 -3.51 11.58
N LYS A 67 13.43 -2.56 11.89
CA LYS A 67 13.28 -2.02 13.25
C LYS A 67 12.88 -3.11 14.26
N LEU A 68 12.14 -4.12 13.84
CA LEU A 68 11.75 -5.25 14.67
C LEU A 68 12.83 -6.33 14.79
N GLY A 69 13.95 -6.22 14.07
CA GLY A 69 14.99 -7.25 14.06
C GLY A 69 14.54 -8.55 13.38
N ILE A 70 13.52 -8.49 12.53
CA ILE A 70 13.02 -9.66 11.78
C ILE A 70 13.82 -9.80 10.49
N ASN A 71 14.22 -11.03 10.17
CA ASN A 71 14.97 -11.32 8.95
C ASN A 71 14.16 -11.03 7.69
N GLN A 72 14.80 -10.39 6.71
CA GLN A 72 14.26 -10.18 5.37
C GLN A 72 15.37 -10.37 4.32
N PRO A 73 15.05 -10.76 3.08
CA PRO A 73 16.04 -10.86 2.01
C PRO A 73 16.71 -9.51 1.74
N LYS A 74 17.94 -9.52 1.20
CA LYS A 74 18.58 -8.30 0.68
C LYS A 74 17.63 -7.68 -0.36
N ASN A 75 17.20 -6.45 -0.14
CA ASN A 75 16.19 -5.79 -0.96
C ASN A 75 16.45 -4.29 -1.07
N SER A 76 15.80 -3.67 -2.05
CA SER A 76 15.78 -2.21 -2.22
C SER A 76 14.51 -1.80 -2.96
N THR A 77 14.17 -0.50 -2.90
CA THR A 77 13.02 0.08 -3.63
C THR A 77 13.51 1.05 -4.68
N ALA A 78 12.87 1.11 -5.84
CA ALA A 78 13.20 2.06 -6.92
C ALA A 78 11.93 2.71 -7.47
N ILE A 79 12.07 3.94 -7.96
CA ILE A 79 11.00 4.71 -8.63
C ILE A 79 11.32 5.01 -10.10
N SER A 80 12.53 4.71 -10.56
CA SER A 80 12.92 4.77 -11.97
C SER A 80 13.55 3.45 -12.43
N VAL A 81 13.60 3.24 -13.74
CA VAL A 81 14.19 2.03 -14.33
C VAL A 81 15.70 2.00 -14.07
N GLU A 82 16.37 3.14 -14.22
CA GLU A 82 17.81 3.30 -14.02
C GLU A 82 18.19 2.95 -12.57
N GLU A 83 17.42 3.46 -11.60
CA GLU A 83 17.60 3.16 -10.20
C GLU A 83 17.37 1.66 -9.90
N ALA A 84 16.36 1.06 -10.53
CA ALA A 84 16.06 -0.36 -10.38
C ALA A 84 17.19 -1.25 -10.89
N VAL A 85 17.79 -0.92 -12.04
CA VAL A 85 18.91 -1.68 -12.64
C VAL A 85 20.16 -1.62 -11.74
N LEU A 86 20.50 -0.43 -11.25
CA LEU A 86 21.63 -0.26 -10.33
C LEU A 86 21.45 -1.07 -9.04
N LYS A 87 20.25 -0.99 -8.45
CA LYS A 87 19.92 -1.71 -7.20
C LYS A 87 19.83 -3.21 -7.40
N ALA A 88 19.27 -3.67 -8.51
CA ALA A 88 19.25 -5.10 -8.84
C ALA A 88 20.67 -5.65 -8.99
N SER A 89 21.56 -4.89 -9.61
CA SER A 89 22.97 -5.28 -9.77
C SER A 89 23.72 -5.35 -8.43
N ASP A 90 23.45 -4.44 -7.49
CA ASP A 90 24.00 -4.53 -6.13
C ASP A 90 23.41 -5.71 -5.33
N ILE A 91 22.11 -5.99 -5.47
CA ILE A 91 21.47 -7.13 -4.79
C ILE A 91 21.98 -8.47 -5.33
N GLY A 92 22.21 -8.55 -6.65
CA GLY A 92 22.59 -9.77 -7.36
C GLY A 92 21.38 -10.49 -7.96
N TYR A 93 21.52 -10.95 -9.21
CA TYR A 93 20.48 -11.70 -9.91
C TYR A 93 20.46 -13.19 -9.49
N PRO A 94 19.29 -13.86 -9.52
CA PRO A 94 17.99 -13.31 -9.93
C PRO A 94 17.33 -12.44 -8.85
N VAL A 95 16.58 -11.42 -9.26
CA VAL A 95 15.82 -10.52 -8.37
C VAL A 95 14.31 -10.65 -8.61
N LEU A 96 13.53 -10.53 -7.53
CA LEU A 96 12.07 -10.50 -7.59
C LEU A 96 11.57 -9.04 -7.52
N VAL A 97 11.06 -8.53 -8.63
CA VAL A 97 10.46 -7.19 -8.71
C VAL A 97 9.04 -7.23 -8.16
N ARG A 98 8.74 -6.36 -7.19
CA ARG A 98 7.43 -6.31 -6.50
C ARG A 98 6.93 -4.87 -6.36
N PRO A 99 5.80 -4.51 -7.01
CA PRO A 99 5.18 -3.21 -6.78
C PRO A 99 4.62 -3.04 -5.36
N SER A 100 4.54 -1.79 -4.91
CA SER A 100 3.74 -1.39 -3.74
C SER A 100 2.26 -1.26 -4.13
N TYR A 101 1.35 -1.32 -3.15
CA TYR A 101 -0.09 -1.12 -3.34
C TYR A 101 -0.78 -2.07 -4.34
N VAL A 102 -0.29 -3.32 -4.46
CA VAL A 102 -0.86 -4.37 -5.31
C VAL A 102 -1.14 -5.65 -4.53
N LEU A 103 -2.25 -6.32 -4.86
CA LEU A 103 -2.62 -7.65 -4.39
C LEU A 103 -2.55 -8.67 -5.53
N GLY A 104 -2.34 -9.94 -5.16
CA GLY A 104 -2.43 -11.09 -6.07
C GLY A 104 -1.23 -11.26 -7.01
N GLY A 105 -0.05 -10.76 -6.63
CA GLY A 105 1.17 -10.89 -7.47
C GLY A 105 1.14 -10.05 -8.76
N ARG A 106 0.20 -9.12 -8.89
CA ARG A 106 0.08 -8.27 -10.09
C ARG A 106 1.38 -7.52 -10.37
N ALA A 107 1.87 -7.68 -11.61
CA ALA A 107 3.13 -7.12 -12.09
C ALA A 107 4.37 -7.53 -11.28
N MET A 108 4.30 -8.62 -10.50
CA MET A 108 5.50 -9.23 -9.94
C MET A 108 6.21 -10.05 -11.01
N ARG A 109 7.53 -9.99 -11.04
CA ARG A 109 8.34 -10.72 -12.02
C ARG A 109 9.70 -11.09 -11.44
N VAL A 110 10.15 -12.30 -11.73
CA VAL A 110 11.56 -12.68 -11.55
C VAL A 110 12.34 -12.17 -12.75
N VAL A 111 13.43 -11.47 -12.48
CA VAL A 111 14.37 -10.96 -13.47
C VAL A 111 15.70 -11.67 -13.21
N ASN A 112 16.31 -12.19 -14.27
CA ASN A 112 17.57 -12.93 -14.23
C ASN A 112 18.70 -12.10 -14.83
#